data_AF-R5K8K1-F1
#
_entry.id   AF-R5K8K1-F1
#
_cell.length_a   1.000
_cell.length_b   1.000
_cell.length_c   1.000
_cell.angle_alpha   90.00
_cell.angle_beta   90.00
_cell.angle_gamma   90.00
#
_symmetry.space_group_name_H-M   'P 1'
#
loop_
_entity.id
_entity.type
_entity.pdbx_description
1 polymer ?
#
loop_
_entity_poly.entity_id
_entity_poly.type
_entity_poly.pdbx_seq_one_letter_code
_entity_poly.pdbx_strand_id
1 'polypeptide(L)'
;MKNIIISQSILLKLLASGITLKQAARKLGVKYNTIKTRTRVLYAKFKVDNRKDLISKAIELNILSPDDVKCKFYKRFCSLPINSKPTFEETLNQEEIHYLKLASQGLSAKDIIQNMSLTGIYHARYINLSICYKLGAKNITQAVANAKFLEII
;
A
#
# COMPACT_ATOMS: atom_id res chain seq x y z
N MET A 1 7.20 4.74 29.41
CA MET A 1 7.49 4.50 27.98
C MET A 1 7.77 3.01 27.77
N LYS A 2 7.09 2.32 26.87
CA LYS A 2 7.36 0.90 26.61
C LYS A 2 8.65 0.76 25.80
N ASN A 3 9.74 0.37 26.46
CA ASN A 3 11.05 0.14 25.84
C ASN A 3 10.92 -0.89 24.69
N ILE A 4 11.12 -0.47 23.44
CA ILE A 4 11.19 -1.35 22.28
C ILE A 4 12.64 -1.81 22.13
N ILE A 5 12.83 -3.13 22.07
CA ILE A 5 14.14 -3.73 21.87
C ILE A 5 14.56 -3.51 20.41
N ILE A 6 15.85 -3.32 20.13
CA ILE A 6 16.40 -3.06 18.78
C ILE A 6 15.89 -4.08 17.74
N SER A 7 15.78 -5.36 18.11
CA SER A 7 15.28 -6.41 17.22
C SER A 7 13.78 -6.25 16.87
N GLN A 8 13.00 -5.65 17.76
CA GLN A 8 11.58 -5.34 17.56
C GLN A 8 11.38 -4.13 16.66
N SER A 9 12.22 -3.08 16.80
CA SER A 9 12.16 -1.90 15.93
C SER A 9 12.55 -2.23 14.49
N ILE A 10 13.58 -3.07 14.29
CA ILE A 10 13.97 -3.54 12.95
C ILE A 10 12.83 -4.32 12.30
N LEU A 11 12.21 -5.26 13.03
CA LEU A 11 11.06 -6.01 12.52
C LEU A 11 9.90 -5.06 12.18
N LEU A 12 9.62 -4.08 13.04
CA LEU A 12 8.56 -3.09 12.83
C LEU A 12 8.80 -2.25 11.55
N LYS A 13 10.03 -1.78 11.32
CA LYS A 13 10.42 -1.08 10.07
C LYS A 13 10.27 -1.97 8.84
N LEU A 14 10.68 -3.24 8.93
CA LEU A 14 10.46 -4.20 7.86
C LEU A 14 8.95 -4.40 7.60
N LEU A 15 8.14 -4.46 8.66
CA LEU A 15 6.69 -4.52 8.51
C LEU A 15 6.09 -3.22 7.93
N ALA A 16 6.64 -2.06 8.23
CA ALA A 16 6.22 -0.80 7.62
C ALA A 16 6.55 -0.74 6.11
N SER A 17 7.71 -1.30 5.71
CA SER A 17 8.15 -1.34 4.30
C SER A 17 7.31 -2.22 3.36
N GLY A 18 6.30 -2.92 3.90
CA GLY A 18 5.34 -3.69 3.11
C GLY A 18 5.79 -5.06 2.64
N ILE A 19 6.92 -5.58 3.12
CA ILE A 19 7.35 -6.94 2.81
C ILE A 19 6.51 -8.00 3.56
N THR A 20 6.44 -9.20 3.00
CA THR A 20 5.76 -10.34 3.64
C THR A 20 6.55 -10.88 4.84
N LEU A 21 5.89 -11.62 5.74
CA LEU A 21 6.58 -12.28 6.86
C LEU A 21 7.65 -13.29 6.38
N LYS A 22 7.43 -13.93 5.22
CA LYS A 22 8.44 -14.81 4.58
C LYS A 22 9.66 -14.04 4.12
N GLN A 23 9.46 -12.87 3.51
CA GLN A 23 10.56 -11.99 3.10
C GLN A 23 11.30 -11.40 4.29
N ALA A 24 10.58 -11.00 5.35
CA ALA A 24 11.18 -10.55 6.60
C ALA A 24 12.03 -11.65 7.25
N ALA A 25 11.54 -12.90 7.24
CA ALA A 25 12.27 -14.06 7.74
C ALA A 25 13.59 -14.27 6.98
N ARG A 26 13.55 -14.20 5.64
CA ARG A 26 14.75 -14.27 4.78
C ARG A 26 15.73 -13.13 5.09
N LYS A 27 15.25 -11.89 5.16
CA LYS A 27 16.10 -10.71 5.47
C LYS A 27 16.74 -10.76 6.85
N LEU A 28 16.07 -11.37 7.82
CA LEU A 28 16.53 -11.47 9.20
C LEU A 28 17.27 -12.78 9.49
N GLY A 29 17.45 -13.67 8.50
CA GLY A 29 18.13 -14.96 8.69
C GLY A 29 17.45 -15.91 9.67
N VAL A 30 16.12 -15.80 9.85
CA VAL A 30 15.37 -16.61 10.82
C VAL A 30 14.24 -17.40 10.17
N LYS A 31 13.71 -18.39 10.89
CA LYS A 31 12.56 -19.18 10.43
C LYS A 31 11.28 -18.32 10.37
N TYR A 32 10.40 -18.65 9.43
CA TYR A 32 9.11 -17.98 9.27
C TYR A 32 8.26 -17.98 10.57
N ASN A 33 8.22 -19.11 11.29
CA ASN A 33 7.47 -19.23 12.55
C ASN A 33 8.01 -18.32 13.66
N THR A 34 9.32 -18.05 13.65
CA THR A 34 9.95 -17.10 14.57
C THR A 34 9.44 -15.68 14.30
N ILE A 35 9.36 -15.28 13.02
CA ILE A 35 8.79 -13.98 12.64
C ILE A 35 7.32 -13.89 13.02
N LYS A 36 6.52 -14.93 12.74
CA LYS A 36 5.09 -14.96 13.10
C LYS A 36 4.88 -14.74 14.61
N THR A 37 5.69 -15.41 15.43
CA THR A 37 5.64 -15.27 16.89
C THR A 37 6.06 -13.86 17.34
N ARG A 38 7.17 -13.35 16.80
CA ARG A 38 7.65 -11.99 17.11
C ARG A 38 6.65 -10.91 16.70
N THR A 39 5.95 -11.07 15.57
CA THR A 39 4.88 -10.17 15.16
C THR A 39 3.68 -10.23 16.12
N ARG A 40 3.30 -11.41 16.62
CA ARG A 40 2.23 -11.53 17.62
C ARG A 40 2.59 -10.84 18.94
N VAL A 41 3.84 -10.93 19.36
CA VAL A 41 4.34 -10.21 20.54
C VAL A 41 4.27 -8.69 20.33
N LEU A 42 4.60 -8.19 19.13
CA LEU A 42 4.43 -6.77 18.78
C LEU A 42 2.95 -6.34 18.89
N TYR A 43 2.03 -7.12 18.32
CA TYR A 43 0.59 -6.87 18.43
C TYR A 43 0.12 -6.75 19.88
N ALA A 44 0.46 -7.73 20.73
CA ALA A 44 0.12 -7.70 22.15
C ALA A 44 0.74 -6.49 22.87
N LYS A 45 1.99 -6.14 22.55
CA LYS A 45 2.70 -5.03 23.17
C LYS A 45 2.08 -3.68 22.83
N PHE A 46 1.62 -3.50 21.59
CA PHE A 46 0.93 -2.29 21.12
C PHE A 46 -0.58 -2.32 21.40
N LYS A 47 -1.14 -3.44 21.89
CA LYS A 47 -2.57 -3.66 22.12
C LYS A 47 -3.37 -3.42 20.82
N VAL A 48 -3.01 -4.15 19.77
CA VAL A 48 -3.62 -4.11 18.43
C VAL A 48 -3.67 -5.53 17.87
N ASP A 49 -4.58 -5.80 16.95
CA ASP A 49 -4.77 -7.17 16.41
C ASP A 49 -4.28 -7.33 14.97
N ASN A 50 -3.93 -6.22 14.32
CA ASN A 50 -3.55 -6.23 12.91
C ASN A 50 -2.35 -5.32 12.63
N ARG A 51 -1.76 -5.53 11.44
CA ARG A 51 -0.55 -4.81 11.01
C ARG A 51 -0.80 -3.33 10.73
N LYS A 52 -2.01 -2.96 10.32
CA LYS A 52 -2.38 -1.56 10.02
C LYS A 52 -2.31 -0.75 11.31
N ASP A 53 -3.05 -1.21 12.32
CA ASP A 53 -3.14 -0.55 13.62
C ASP A 53 -1.78 -0.54 14.33
N LEU A 54 -0.97 -1.61 14.17
CA LEU A 54 0.40 -1.64 14.67
C LEU A 54 1.26 -0.50 14.10
N ILE A 55 1.17 -0.26 12.79
CA ILE A 55 1.95 0.78 12.13
C ILE A 55 1.41 2.17 12.49
N SER A 56 0.09 2.38 12.47
CA SER A 56 -0.53 3.65 12.88
C SER A 56 -0.10 4.06 14.29
N LYS A 57 -0.23 3.13 15.24
CA LYS A 57 0.14 3.36 16.64
C LYS A 57 1.64 3.56 16.83
N ALA A 58 2.47 2.96 15.98
CA ALA A 58 3.91 3.19 16.00
C ALA A 58 4.30 4.58 15.48
N ILE A 59 3.54 5.14 14.52
CA ILE A 59 3.71 6.51 14.05
C ILE A 59 3.22 7.50 15.11
N GLU A 60 2.03 7.29 15.70
CA GLU A 60 1.50 8.11 16.80
C GLU A 60 2.48 8.22 17.98
N LEU A 61 3.21 7.13 18.26
CA LEU A 61 4.21 7.05 19.32
C LEU A 61 5.61 7.51 18.87
N ASN A 62 5.76 8.04 17.66
CA ASN A 62 7.03 8.50 17.07
C ASN A 62 8.15 7.43 17.03
N ILE A 63 7.78 6.16 16.93
CA ILE A 63 8.73 5.03 16.81
C ILE A 63 9.11 4.80 15.33
N LEU A 64 8.18 5.12 14.41
CA LEU A 64 8.36 5.06 12.96
C LEU A 64 8.16 6.45 12.36
N SER A 65 8.91 6.77 11.30
CA SER A 65 8.58 7.91 10.44
C SER A 65 7.48 7.50 9.46
N PRO A 66 6.56 8.41 9.07
CA PRO A 66 5.68 8.20 7.92
C PRO A 66 6.42 7.74 6.64
N ASP A 67 7.66 8.20 6.44
CA ASP A 67 8.51 7.84 5.29
C ASP A 67 8.93 6.36 5.28
N ASP A 68 8.92 5.69 6.43
CA ASP A 68 9.25 4.27 6.55
C ASP A 68 8.14 3.36 5.98
N VAL A 69 6.96 3.92 5.68
CA VAL A 69 5.79 3.19 5.18
C VAL A 69 5.73 3.22 3.66
N LYS A 70 5.98 2.08 3.01
CA LYS A 70 5.85 1.98 1.53
C LYS A 70 4.41 1.80 1.06
N CYS A 71 4.13 2.31 -0.14
CA CYS A 71 2.81 2.33 -0.83
C CYS A 71 2.03 1.00 -0.84
N LYS A 72 2.69 -0.18 -0.80
CA LYS A 72 1.99 -1.49 -0.73
C LYS A 72 1.09 -1.63 0.51
N PHE A 73 1.35 -0.88 1.59
CA PHE A 73 0.47 -0.78 2.77
C PHE A 73 -0.55 0.36 2.71
N TYR A 74 -0.28 1.43 1.94
CA TYR A 74 -1.24 2.52 1.70
C TYR A 74 -2.60 1.97 1.23
N LYS A 75 -2.61 0.96 0.35
CA LYS A 75 -3.82 0.21 -0.07
C LYS A 75 -4.69 -0.36 1.06
N ARG A 76 -4.07 -0.72 2.19
CA ARG A 76 -4.76 -1.22 3.40
C ARG A 76 -5.10 -0.10 4.38
N PHE A 77 -4.36 1.01 4.34
CA PHE A 77 -4.72 2.24 5.04
C PHE A 77 -5.95 2.90 4.41
N CYS A 78 -6.03 2.92 3.07
CA CYS A 78 -7.11 3.46 2.26
C CYS A 78 -8.38 2.59 2.17
N SER A 79 -8.69 1.79 3.20
CA SER A 79 -10.11 1.70 3.57
C SER A 79 -10.49 3.06 4.18
N LEU A 80 -10.50 4.09 3.34
CA LEU A 80 -11.03 5.40 3.69
C LEU A 80 -12.46 5.16 4.17
N PRO A 81 -12.91 5.83 5.24
CA PRO A 81 -14.32 5.77 5.59
C PRO A 81 -15.10 6.15 4.34
N ILE A 82 -16.17 5.40 4.05
CA ILE A 82 -17.04 5.56 2.86
C ILE A 82 -17.52 7.02 2.68
N ASN A 83 -17.34 7.86 3.71
CA ASN A 83 -17.77 9.26 3.79
C ASN A 83 -16.63 10.31 3.79
N SER A 84 -15.34 9.96 3.68
CA SER A 84 -14.31 10.99 3.44
C SER A 84 -14.26 11.29 1.95
N LYS A 85 -14.82 12.42 1.52
CA LYS A 85 -14.58 12.97 0.18
C LYS A 85 -13.07 13.05 -0.05
N PRO A 86 -12.55 12.61 -1.21
CA PRO A 86 -11.16 12.84 -1.56
C PRO A 86 -10.89 14.35 -1.54
N THR A 87 -9.98 14.78 -0.69
CA THR A 87 -9.33 16.09 -0.84
C THR A 87 -8.52 16.01 -2.14
N PHE A 88 -9.03 16.66 -3.18
CA PHE A 88 -8.50 16.69 -4.55
C PHE A 88 -7.16 17.43 -4.64
N GLU A 89 -6.09 16.88 -4.05
CA GLU A 89 -4.74 17.47 -4.21
C GLU A 89 -3.66 16.47 -4.68
N GLU A 90 -3.96 15.18 -4.76
CA GLU A 90 -3.01 14.22 -5.34
C GLU A 90 -3.24 14.06 -6.85
N THR A 91 -2.46 14.78 -7.66
CA THR A 91 -2.39 14.57 -9.11
C THR A 91 -1.98 13.12 -9.44
N LEU A 92 -2.35 12.65 -10.63
CA LEU A 92 -1.91 11.34 -11.13
C LEU A 92 -0.40 11.36 -11.37
N ASN A 93 0.31 10.35 -10.87
CA ASN A 93 1.73 10.18 -11.14
C ASN A 93 1.96 9.51 -12.51
N GLN A 94 3.21 9.44 -12.96
CA GLN A 94 3.56 8.89 -14.28
C GLN A 94 3.17 7.42 -14.46
N GLU A 95 3.28 6.59 -13.43
CA GLU A 95 2.88 5.18 -13.47
C GLU A 95 1.36 5.05 -13.64
N GLU A 96 0.59 5.88 -12.94
CA GLU A 96 -0.86 5.94 -13.01
C GLU A 96 -1.33 6.46 -14.38
N ILE A 97 -0.71 7.51 -14.92
CA ILE A 97 -1.01 8.02 -16.26
C ILE A 97 -0.73 6.95 -17.32
N HIS A 98 0.40 6.25 -17.23
CA HIS A 98 0.76 5.21 -18.19
C HIS A 98 -0.23 4.02 -18.14
N TYR A 99 -0.60 3.56 -16.94
CA TYR A 99 -1.63 2.54 -16.77
C TYR A 99 -2.98 2.99 -17.36
N LEU A 100 -3.35 4.25 -17.13
CA LEU A 100 -4.61 4.82 -17.60
C LEU A 100 -4.67 4.94 -19.12
N LYS A 101 -3.56 5.29 -19.77
CA LYS A 101 -3.44 5.30 -21.24
C LYS A 101 -3.57 3.90 -21.85
N LEU A 102 -2.95 2.88 -21.25
CA LEU A 102 -3.12 1.50 -21.71
C LEU A 102 -4.56 1.01 -21.48
N ALA A 103 -5.19 1.40 -20.37
CA ALA A 103 -6.59 1.10 -20.11
C ALA A 103 -7.53 1.80 -21.11
N SER A 104 -7.23 3.02 -21.53
CA SER A 104 -8.05 3.76 -22.51
C SER A 104 -8.00 3.16 -23.92
N GLN A 105 -6.93 2.42 -24.23
CA GLN A 105 -6.79 1.61 -25.44
C GLN A 105 -7.56 0.28 -25.39
N GLY A 106 -8.21 -0.05 -24.27
CA GLY A 106 -8.99 -1.28 -24.12
C GLY A 106 -8.19 -2.53 -23.80
N LEU A 107 -6.91 -2.40 -23.40
CA LEU A 107 -6.10 -3.55 -23.03
C LEU A 107 -6.65 -4.25 -21.77
N SER A 108 -6.52 -5.58 -21.74
CA SER A 108 -6.90 -6.34 -20.56
C SER A 108 -5.92 -6.08 -19.41
N ALA A 109 -6.36 -6.31 -18.17
CA ALA A 109 -5.48 -6.19 -17.02
C ALA A 109 -4.23 -7.08 -17.11
N LYS A 110 -4.32 -8.23 -17.79
CA LYS A 110 -3.18 -9.14 -18.03
C LYS A 110 -2.17 -8.52 -19.00
N ASP A 111 -2.66 -7.91 -20.07
CA ASP A 111 -1.80 -7.28 -21.09
C ASP A 111 -1.13 -6.02 -20.54
N ILE A 112 -1.84 -5.24 -19.71
CA ILE A 112 -1.26 -4.08 -19.03
C ILE A 112 -0.14 -4.50 -18.07
N ILE A 113 -0.33 -5.60 -17.32
CA ILE A 113 0.71 -6.14 -16.44
C ILE A 113 1.98 -6.49 -17.23
N GLN A 114 1.82 -7.11 -18.41
CA GLN A 114 2.94 -7.48 -19.27
C GLN A 114 3.60 -6.23 -19.86
N ASN A 115 2.83 -5.29 -20.43
CA ASN A 115 3.35 -4.07 -21.03
C ASN A 115 4.13 -3.21 -20.05
N MET A 116 3.61 -3.05 -18.83
CA MET A 116 4.24 -2.25 -17.80
C MET A 116 5.28 -3.03 -16.97
N SER A 117 5.53 -4.30 -17.28
CA SER A 117 6.40 -5.19 -16.49
C SER A 117 6.06 -5.20 -14.99
N LEU A 118 4.77 -5.19 -14.64
CA LEU A 118 4.34 -5.12 -13.25
C LEU A 118 4.65 -6.42 -12.52
N THR A 119 4.97 -6.32 -11.22
CA THR A 119 5.23 -7.47 -10.34
C THR A 119 4.05 -8.46 -10.17
N GLY A 120 2.87 -8.18 -10.73
CA GLY A 120 1.73 -9.09 -10.77
C GLY A 120 0.38 -8.40 -10.60
N ILE A 121 -0.70 -9.19 -10.53
CA ILE A 121 -2.09 -8.70 -10.52
C ILE A 121 -2.40 -7.74 -9.36
N TYR A 122 -1.77 -7.93 -8.20
CA TYR A 122 -1.97 -7.05 -7.05
C TYR A 122 -1.36 -5.65 -7.25
N HIS A 123 -0.32 -5.54 -8.09
CA HIS A 123 0.28 -4.26 -8.45
C HIS A 123 -0.65 -3.49 -9.39
N ALA A 124 -1.17 -4.14 -10.44
CA ALA A 124 -2.16 -3.54 -11.33
C ALA A 124 -3.44 -3.08 -10.59
N ARG A 125 -3.95 -3.91 -9.67
CA ARG A 125 -5.09 -3.52 -8.80
C ARG A 125 -4.77 -2.32 -7.90
N TYR A 126 -3.50 -1.96 -7.71
CA TYR A 126 -3.14 -0.78 -6.93
C TYR A 126 -3.34 0.47 -7.72
N ILE A 127 -2.66 0.49 -8.85
CA ILE A 127 -2.64 1.60 -9.76
C ILE A 127 -4.09 1.93 -10.15
N ASN A 128 -4.88 0.90 -10.49
CA ASN A 128 -6.31 1.06 -10.78
C ASN A 128 -7.12 1.70 -9.63
N LEU A 129 -6.95 1.23 -8.39
CA LEU A 129 -7.67 1.77 -7.24
C LEU A 129 -7.25 3.23 -6.96
N SER A 130 -5.96 3.53 -7.05
CA SER A 130 -5.41 4.87 -6.86
C SER A 130 -5.96 5.84 -7.91
N ILE A 131 -5.92 5.44 -9.18
CA ILE A 131 -6.51 6.17 -10.30
C ILE A 131 -8.00 6.46 -10.04
N CYS A 132 -8.77 5.42 -9.72
CA CYS A 132 -10.22 5.55 -9.47
C CYS A 132 -10.49 6.51 -8.32
N TYR A 133 -9.72 6.42 -7.24
CA TYR A 133 -9.84 7.32 -6.10
C TYR A 133 -9.55 8.78 -6.48
N LYS A 134 -8.40 9.04 -7.12
CA LYS A 134 -7.96 10.39 -7.52
C LYS A 134 -8.90 11.05 -8.54
N LEU A 135 -9.50 10.25 -9.41
CA LEU A 135 -10.44 10.73 -10.43
C LEU A 135 -11.91 10.68 -9.99
N GLY A 136 -12.20 10.34 -8.73
CA GLY A 136 -13.58 10.24 -8.22
C GLY A 136 -14.44 9.21 -8.97
N ALA A 137 -13.84 8.14 -9.47
CA ALA A 137 -14.47 7.12 -10.29
C ALA A 137 -14.69 5.80 -9.52
N LYS A 138 -15.75 5.07 -9.87
CA LYS A 138 -16.10 3.77 -9.27
C LYS A 138 -15.30 2.61 -9.88
N ASN A 139 -14.85 2.76 -11.11
CA ASN A 139 -14.10 1.75 -11.86
C ASN A 139 -13.21 2.41 -12.91
N ILE A 140 -12.31 1.63 -13.51
CA ILE A 140 -11.31 2.16 -14.45
C ILE A 140 -11.93 2.74 -15.72
N THR A 141 -13.07 2.21 -16.18
CA THR A 141 -13.78 2.73 -17.35
C THR A 141 -14.31 4.13 -17.09
N GLN A 142 -14.94 4.34 -15.93
CA GLN A 142 -15.37 5.67 -15.49
C GLN A 142 -14.16 6.59 -15.25
N ALA A 143 -13.06 6.06 -14.73
CA ALA A 143 -11.84 6.83 -14.54
C ALA A 143 -11.25 7.32 -15.88
N VAL A 144 -11.23 6.47 -16.91
CA VAL A 144 -10.83 6.86 -18.27
C VAL A 144 -11.73 7.98 -18.80
N ALA A 145 -13.04 7.88 -18.62
CA ALA A 145 -13.98 8.93 -19.06
C ALA A 145 -13.72 10.26 -18.35
N ASN A 146 -13.56 10.23 -17.02
CA ASN A 146 -13.26 11.42 -16.22
C ASN A 146 -11.91 12.04 -16.63
N ALA A 147 -10.89 11.22 -16.88
CA ALA A 147 -9.58 11.71 -17.26
C ALA A 147 -9.54 12.35 -18.65
N LYS A 148 -10.32 11.84 -19.61
CA LYS A 148 -10.51 12.48 -20.92
C LYS A 148 -11.21 13.82 -20.79
N PHE A 149 -12.25 13.89 -19.96
CA PHE A 149 -12.97 15.13 -19.67
C PHE A 149 -12.07 16.19 -19.03
N LEU A 150 -11.12 15.76 -18.19
CA LEU A 150 -10.13 16.63 -17.53
C LEU A 150 -8.85 16.85 -18.36
N GLU A 151 -8.81 16.38 -19.62
CA GLU A 151 -7.66 16.51 -20.55
C GLU A 151 -6.32 15.96 -19.99
N ILE A 152 -6.39 14.93 -19.14
CA ILE A 152 -5.21 14.27 -18.56
C ILE A 152 -4.61 13.24 -19.53
N ILE A 153 -5.46 12.56 -20.30
CA ILE A 153 -5.10 11.53 -21.29
C ILE A 153 -5.93 11.62 -22.57
#